data_AF-A0A3D1R3H5-F1
#
_entry.id   AF-A0A3D1R3H5-F1
#
_cell.length_a   1.000
_cell.length_b   1.000
_cell.length_c   1.000
_cell.angle_alpha   90.00
_cell.angle_beta   90.00
_cell.angle_gamma   90.00
#
_symmetry.space_group_name_H-M   'P 1'
#
loop_
_entity.id
_entity.type
_entity.pdbx_description
1 polymer ?
#
loop_
_entity_poly.entity_id
_entity_poly.type
_entity_poly.pdbx_seq_one_letter_code
_entity_poly.pdbx_strand_id
1 'polypeptide(L)' 'AFVAEGERALRREVRIGARQEDQLEIVEGLRLGDSLIVTGAHFLRDNNPIKVAAAAEKAQ' A
#
# COMPACT_ATOMS: atom_id res chain seq x y z
N ALA A 1 2.42 -5.51 3.42
CA ALA A 1 1.83 -4.42 2.62
C ALA A 1 1.54 -4.92 1.20
N PHE A 2 0.76 -4.18 0.41
CA PHE A 2 0.60 -4.43 -1.02
C PHE A 2 0.90 -3.14 -1.80
N VAL A 3 1.66 -3.27 -2.87
CA VAL A 3 1.93 -2.17 -3.80
C VAL A 3 1.25 -2.45 -5.13
N ALA A 4 0.70 -1.41 -5.75
CA ALA A 4 0.19 -1.48 -7.11
C ALA A 4 1.36 -1.34 -8.09
N GLU A 5 1.58 -2.38 -8.90
CA GLU A 5 2.50 -2.36 -10.04
C GLU A 5 1.67 -2.63 -11.31
N GLY A 6 1.28 -1.56 -11.99
CA GLY A 6 0.32 -1.62 -13.10
C GLY A 6 -1.07 -2.07 -12.61
N GLU A 7 -1.58 -3.16 -13.17
CA GLU A 7 -2.90 -3.73 -12.84
C GLU A 7 -2.80 -4.89 -11.83
N ARG A 8 -1.69 -4.99 -11.09
CA ARG A 8 -1.42 -6.09 -10.16
C ARG A 8 -1.05 -5.56 -8.77
N ALA A 9 -1.56 -6.21 -7.74
CA ALA A 9 -1.13 -6.01 -6.37
C ALA A 9 -0.01 -7.00 -6.02
N LEU A 10 1.17 -6.49 -5.67
CA LEU A 10 2.30 -7.32 -5.23
C LEU A 10 2.48 -7.21 -3.72
N ARG A 11 2.60 -8.36 -3.06
CA ARG A 11 2.83 -8.41 -1.62
C ARG A 11 4.26 -7.95 -1.33
N ARG A 12 4.40 -6.99 -0.43
CA ARG A 12 5.69 -6.54 0.11
C ARG A 12 5.75 -6.82 1.59
N GLU A 13 6.82 -7.49 2.00
CA GLU A 13 7.21 -7.53 3.40
C GLU A 13 7.77 -6.16 3.77
N VAL A 14 7.34 -5.65 4.92
CA VAL A 14 7.72 -4.32 5.40
C VAL A 14 8.09 -4.43 6.86
N ARG A 15 9.06 -3.62 7.30
CA ARG A 15 9.33 -3.44 8.72
C ARG A 15 8.67 -2.16 9.19
N ILE A 16 7.90 -2.29 10.25
CA ILE A 16 7.20 -1.18 10.89
C ILE A 16 8.09 -0.64 12.02
N GLY A 17 8.22 0.68 12.08
CA GLY A 17 8.90 1.40 13.17
C GLY A 17 7.90 1.92 14.20
N ALA A 18 7.89 3.24 14.40
CA ALA A 18 6.95 3.89 15.29
C ALA A 18 5.49 3.78 14.80
N ARG A 19 4.56 3.79 15.75
CA ARG A 19 3.12 3.87 15.51
C ARG A 19 2.57 5.13 16.18
N GLN A 20 1.80 5.92 15.43
CA GLN A 20 1.14 7.12 15.93
C GLN A 20 -0.28 7.15 15.43
N GLU A 21 -1.26 7.06 16.34
CA GLU A 21 -2.69 7.13 16.02
C GLU A 21 -3.10 6.20 14.87
N ASP A 22 -3.42 6.76 13.70
CA ASP A 22 -3.87 6.10 12.47
C ASP A 22 -2.74 5.82 11.47
N GLN A 23 -1.50 6.14 11.83
CA GLN A 23 -0.32 6.04 10.98
C GLN A 23 0.72 5.08 11.53
N LEU A 24 1.43 4.42 10.60
CA LEU A 24 2.51 3.48 10.87
C LEU A 24 3.74 3.91 10.06
N GLU A 25 4.87 4.06 10.75
CA GLU A 25 6.15 4.29 10.09
C GLU A 25 6.63 3.02 9.40
N ILE A 26 7.04 3.13 8.14
CA ILE A 26 7.70 2.07 7.39
C ILE A 26 9.20 2.38 7.36
N VAL A 27 10.00 1.55 8.02
CA VAL A 27 11.46 1.74 8.05
C VAL A 27 12.17 0.97 6.93
N GLU A 28 11.56 -0.12 6.44
CA GLU A 28 12.07 -0.92 5.32
C GLU A 28 10.96 -1.60 4.52
N GLY A 29 11.26 -1.95 3.26
CA GLY A 29 10.42 -2.78 2.40
C GLY A 29 9.58 -2.02 1.37
N LEU A 30 9.59 -0.69 1.41
CA LEU A 30 9.00 0.20 0.40
C LEU A 30 10.02 1.24 -0.08
N ARG A 31 9.78 1.79 -1.26
CA ARG A 31 10.57 2.87 -1.87
C ARG A 31 9.70 4.06 -2.21
N LEU A 32 10.31 5.24 -2.32
CA LEU A 32 9.64 6.41 -2.84
C LEU A 32 9.11 6.13 -4.25
N GLY A 33 7.86 6.52 -4.51
CA GLY A 33 7.16 6.25 -5.76
C GLY A 33 6.35 4.95 -5.77
N ASP A 34 6.53 4.05 -4.79
CA ASP A 34 5.67 2.87 -4.68
C ASP A 34 4.22 3.29 -4.37
N SER A 35 3.26 2.79 -5.16
CA SER A 35 1.83 3.05 -4.95
C SER A 35 1.25 2.08 -3.92
N LEU A 36 1.28 2.47 -2.64
CA LEU A 36 0.78 1.64 -1.53
C LEU A 36 -0.75 1.52 -1.54
N ILE A 37 -1.26 0.30 -1.46
CA ILE A 37 -2.70 0.02 -1.37
C ILE A 37 -3.13 0.07 0.10
N VAL A 38 -3.93 1.07 0.46
CA VAL A 38 -4.40 1.30 1.85
C VAL A 38 -5.88 0.94 2.06
N THR A 39 -6.67 0.83 1.00
CA THR A 39 -8.09 0.47 1.05
C THR A 39 -8.33 -0.85 0.32
N GLY A 40 -9.15 -1.74 0.88
CA GLY A 40 -9.46 -3.05 0.29
C GLY A 40 -8.34 -4.09 0.35
N ALA A 41 -7.18 -3.76 0.93
CA ALA A 41 -6.00 -4.63 0.96
C ALA A 41 -6.21 -5.98 1.67
N HIS A 42 -7.17 -6.09 2.59
CA HIS A 42 -7.48 -7.32 3.33
C HIS A 42 -8.13 -8.41 2.46
N PHE A 43 -8.60 -8.07 1.26
CA PHE A 43 -9.11 -9.04 0.27
C PHE A 43 -8.03 -9.55 -0.69
N LEU A 44 -6.84 -8.94 -0.70
CA LEU A 44 -5.81 -9.21 -1.69
C LEU A 44 -4.98 -10.44 -1.33
N ARG A 45 -4.57 -11.17 -2.37
CA ARG A 45 -3.46 -12.12 -2.35
C ARG A 45 -2.29 -11.56 -3.16
N ASP A 46 -1.14 -12.22 -3.09
CA ASP A 46 -0.03 -11.84 -3.97
C ASP A 46 -0.42 -12.02 -5.45
N ASN A 47 0.03 -11.09 -6.29
CA ASN A 47 -0.25 -11.02 -7.73
C ASN A 47 -1.75 -10.92 -8.11
N ASN A 48 -2.60 -10.50 -7.17
CA ASN A 48 -4.03 -10.31 -7.43
C ASN A 48 -4.23 -9.22 -8.49
N PRO A 49 -5.10 -9.41 -9.51
CA PRO A 49 -5.48 -8.33 -10.40
C PRO A 49 -6.22 -7.24 -9.63
N ILE A 50 -5.93 -5.99 -9.96
CA ILE A 50 -6.54 -4.81 -9.35
C ILE A 50 -6.89 -3.77 -10.41
N LYS A 51 -7.81 -2.87 -10.06
CA LYS A 51 -8.03 -1.62 -10.77
C LYS A 51 -7.93 -0.50 -9.75
N VAL A 52 -7.04 0.45 -10.01
CA VAL A 52 -6.90 1.63 -9.14
C VAL A 52 -8.16 2.48 -9.33
N ALA A 53 -8.95 2.60 -8.26
CA ALA A 53 -10.03 3.57 -8.20
C ALA A 53 -9.42 4.98 -8.24
N ALA A 54 -10.12 5.97 -8.81
CA ALA A 54 -9.65 7.35 -8.81
C ALA A 54 -9.16 7.72 -7.41
N ALA A 55 -7.89 8.09 -7.30
CA ALA A 55 -7.28 8.35 -6.01
C ALA A 55 -8.11 9.42 -5.29
N ALA A 56 -8.52 9.14 -4.06
CA ALA A 56 -9.10 10.17 -3.22
C ALA A 56 -8.00 11.21 -2.98
N GLU A 57 -8.08 12.33 -3.70
CA GLU A 57 -7.29 13.51 -3.40
C GLU A 57 -7.64 13.90 -1.96
N LYS A 58 -6.68 13.74 -1.04
CA LYS A 58 -6.88 14.23 0.33
C LYS A 58 -7.07 15.75 0.21
N ALA A 59 -8.29 16.22 0.44
CA ALA A 59 -8.53 17.62 0.77
C ALA A 59 -7.67 17.94 1.99
N GLN A 60 -6.77 18.91 1.82
CA GLN A 60 -5.88 19.40 2.88
C GLN A 60 -6.68 20.14 3.95
#